data_AF-A0A1V2W377-F1
#
_entry.id   AF-A0A1V2W377-F1
#
_cell.length_a   1.000
_cell.length_b   1.000
_cell.length_c   1.000
_cell.angle_alpha   90.00
_cell.angle_beta   90.00
_cell.angle_gamma   90.00
#
_symmetry.space_group_name_H-M   'P 1'
#
loop_
_entity.id
_entity.type
_entity.pdbx_description
1 polymer ?
#
loop_
_entity_poly.entity_id
_entity_poly.type
_entity_poly.pdbx_seq_one_letter_code
_entity_poly.pdbx_strand_id
1 'polypeptide(L)'
;MRGSPTAPAAEPLPEVTMYLSDDQMAVVSGTSIRGWEEVDLPVGRQSLPAWVAGAHVDWKNGRANSPDVLLKLRGTNFDWPDKRWAKEADGMYIARHADGRAEVMYHRGAISIVELKDERLLSAGAKPSDLATVKVRATTQQDGFAGRHYWLTMEDGEPLVLRGPWHGGAPDGYVEVLTVDMDTAWNRDYRWYRGRPWFKRGACFGLYITEDLFLRIVAHYAAHARVARVTHSYGPRLDLHRAEWGMPKEFIYELERGRAVRKEPAGEFWRVYWDNHEGYCGSLRIPTYGFRPEVTDLPTAADHELANRRPW
;
A
#
# COMPACT_ATOMS: atom_id res chain seq x y z
N MET A 1 -37.89 -25.97 -43.98
CA MET A 1 -37.36 -24.66 -43.53
C MET A 1 -38.01 -24.39 -42.17
N ARG A 2 -37.48 -24.86 -41.04
CA ARG A 2 -36.47 -24.22 -40.18
C ARG A 2 -36.58 -22.68 -40.16
N GLY A 3 -37.39 -22.16 -39.24
CA GLY A 3 -37.17 -20.85 -38.63
C GLY A 3 -36.50 -21.10 -37.28
N SER A 4 -35.22 -20.71 -37.16
CA SER A 4 -34.46 -20.81 -35.92
C SER A 4 -35.00 -19.81 -34.89
N PRO A 5 -35.17 -20.19 -33.62
CA PRO A 5 -35.46 -19.22 -32.57
C PRO A 5 -34.24 -18.33 -32.35
N THR A 6 -34.44 -17.02 -32.46
CA THR A 6 -33.45 -15.99 -32.13
C THR A 6 -33.11 -16.11 -30.64
N ALA A 7 -31.82 -16.32 -30.36
CA ALA A 7 -31.31 -16.32 -28.99
C ALA A 7 -31.52 -14.92 -28.35
N PRO A 8 -31.84 -14.84 -27.05
CA PRO A 8 -31.91 -13.57 -26.36
C PRO A 8 -30.54 -12.88 -26.41
N ALA A 9 -30.55 -11.56 -26.64
CA ALA A 9 -29.36 -10.74 -26.62
C ALA A 9 -28.66 -10.90 -25.26
N ALA A 10 -27.37 -11.22 -25.28
CA ALA A 10 -26.56 -11.29 -24.06
C ALA A 10 -26.55 -9.91 -23.41
N GLU A 11 -26.96 -9.82 -22.15
CA GLU A 11 -26.74 -8.64 -21.33
C GLU A 11 -25.23 -8.37 -21.26
N PRO A 12 -24.79 -7.11 -21.41
CA PRO A 12 -23.37 -6.77 -21.23
C PRO A 12 -22.97 -7.14 -19.81
N LEU A 13 -21.97 -8.02 -19.68
CA LEU A 13 -21.37 -8.34 -18.39
C LEU A 13 -20.91 -7.04 -17.74
N PRO A 14 -21.17 -6.84 -16.43
CA PRO A 14 -20.71 -5.64 -15.74
C PRO A 14 -19.20 -5.52 -15.89
N GLU A 15 -18.71 -4.33 -16.22
CA GLU A 15 -17.28 -4.02 -16.20
C GLU A 15 -16.73 -4.39 -14.82
N VAL A 16 -15.97 -5.49 -14.77
CA VAL A 16 -15.27 -5.90 -13.56
C VAL A 16 -14.04 -5.02 -13.45
N THR A 17 -14.17 -3.89 -12.76
CA THR A 17 -13.01 -3.08 -12.39
C THR A 17 -12.18 -3.89 -11.39
N MET A 18 -11.11 -4.52 -11.87
CA MET A 18 -10.17 -5.28 -11.06
C MET A 18 -9.27 -4.29 -10.30
N TYR A 19 -9.27 -4.33 -8.97
CA TYR A 19 -8.34 -3.53 -8.16
C TYR A 19 -7.17 -4.39 -7.74
N LEU A 20 -5.98 -3.89 -8.01
CA LEU A 20 -4.71 -4.54 -7.77
C LEU A 20 -3.91 -3.70 -6.76
N SER A 21 -2.85 -4.24 -6.15
CA SER A 21 -1.90 -3.40 -5.37
C SER A 21 -1.21 -2.39 -6.27
N ASP A 22 -0.59 -1.32 -5.76
CA ASP A 22 0.08 -0.30 -6.61
C ASP A 22 1.10 -0.89 -7.60
N ASP A 23 1.87 -1.88 -7.18
CA ASP A 23 2.80 -2.62 -8.05
C ASP A 23 2.09 -3.47 -9.10
N GLN A 24 0.96 -4.07 -8.75
CA GLN A 24 0.15 -4.85 -9.67
C GLN A 24 -0.67 -3.95 -10.60
N MET A 25 -1.13 -2.78 -10.13
CA MET A 25 -1.75 -1.72 -10.91
C MET A 25 -0.76 -1.15 -11.92
N ALA A 26 0.50 -0.98 -11.53
CA ALA A 26 1.57 -0.58 -12.44
C ALA A 26 1.78 -1.59 -13.57
N VAL A 27 1.64 -2.88 -13.29
CA VAL A 27 1.76 -3.98 -14.26
C VAL A 27 0.55 -4.08 -15.19
N VAL A 28 -0.67 -3.88 -14.69
CA VAL A 28 -1.91 -4.14 -15.46
C VAL A 28 -2.47 -2.88 -16.13
N SER A 29 -2.46 -1.74 -15.45
CA SER A 29 -3.04 -0.49 -15.96
C SER A 29 -1.99 0.46 -16.57
N GLY A 30 -0.70 0.16 -16.35
CA GLY A 30 0.36 1.13 -16.50
C GLY A 30 0.27 2.20 -15.41
N THR A 31 1.40 2.50 -14.75
CA THR A 31 1.54 3.77 -14.04
C THR A 31 1.54 4.86 -15.11
N SER A 32 0.45 5.61 -15.24
CA SER A 32 0.53 6.89 -15.95
C SER A 32 0.05 7.96 -15.00
N ILE A 33 0.99 8.78 -14.54
CA ILE A 33 0.65 10.00 -13.83
C ILE A 33 0.10 10.97 -14.85
N ARG A 34 -1.11 11.45 -14.60
CA ARG A 34 -1.80 12.43 -15.45
C ARG A 34 -1.45 13.87 -15.08
N GLY A 35 -0.97 14.08 -13.85
CA GLY A 35 -0.56 15.37 -13.34
C GLY A 35 -0.30 15.29 -11.84
N TRP A 36 0.25 16.38 -11.29
CA TRP A 36 0.42 16.55 -9.86
C TRP A 36 0.36 18.03 -9.50
N GLU A 37 0.02 18.32 -8.25
CA GLU A 37 0.05 19.65 -7.65
C GLU A 37 0.72 19.59 -6.26
N GLU A 38 1.48 20.61 -5.88
CA GLU A 38 2.05 20.68 -4.53
C GLU A 38 0.93 20.99 -3.52
N VAL A 39 1.01 20.37 -2.34
CA VAL A 39 0.07 20.54 -1.23
C VAL A 39 0.81 21.15 -0.05
N ASP A 40 0.30 22.29 0.42
CA ASP A 40 0.88 22.98 1.56
C ASP A 40 0.72 22.17 2.85
N LEU A 41 1.81 22.12 3.61
CA LEU A 41 1.79 21.57 4.96
C LEU A 41 1.14 22.55 5.95
N PRO A 42 0.37 22.07 6.94
CA PRO A 42 -0.17 22.94 7.98
C PRO A 42 0.95 23.59 8.78
N VAL A 43 0.84 24.90 9.01
CA VAL A 43 1.83 25.70 9.71
C VAL A 43 1.60 25.65 11.22
N GLY A 44 2.69 25.61 12.00
CA GLY A 44 2.66 25.69 13.46
C GLY A 44 2.60 24.34 14.16
N ARG A 45 2.31 24.36 15.47
CA ARG A 45 2.27 23.14 16.29
C ARG A 45 1.04 22.30 15.93
N GLN A 46 1.28 21.10 15.44
CA GLN A 46 0.21 20.16 15.11
C GLN A 46 -0.27 19.41 16.36
N SER A 47 -1.59 19.32 16.52
CA SER A 47 -2.20 18.39 17.47
C SER A 47 -2.27 17.01 16.82
N LEU A 48 -1.59 16.02 17.41
CA LEU A 48 -1.54 14.65 16.88
C LEU A 48 -2.22 13.68 17.86
N PRO A 49 -2.93 12.65 17.37
CA PRO A 49 -3.42 11.57 18.20
C PRO A 49 -2.28 10.89 18.99
N ALA A 50 -2.57 10.47 20.21
CA ALA A 50 -1.56 9.89 21.10
C ALA A 50 -0.86 8.65 20.52
N TRP A 51 -1.55 7.86 19.70
CA TRP A 51 -0.98 6.66 19.06
C TRP A 51 0.10 6.98 18.02
N VAL A 52 0.13 8.23 17.52
CA VAL A 52 1.18 8.73 16.60
C VAL A 52 2.33 9.41 17.35
N ALA A 53 2.26 9.52 18.67
CA ALA A 53 3.31 10.16 19.46
C ALA A 53 4.62 9.36 19.35
N GLY A 54 5.69 10.03 18.94
CA GLY A 54 6.99 9.40 18.71
C GLY A 54 7.06 8.56 17.43
N ALA A 55 6.15 8.79 16.48
CA ALA A 55 6.24 8.18 15.16
C ALA A 55 7.58 8.52 14.51
N HIS A 56 8.18 7.53 13.84
CA HIS A 56 9.32 7.76 12.97
C HIS A 56 8.84 7.71 11.53
N VAL A 57 8.94 8.83 10.83
CA VAL A 57 8.67 8.92 9.40
C VAL A 57 9.94 8.50 8.66
N ASP A 58 9.94 7.26 8.17
CA ASP A 58 11.07 6.71 7.42
C ASP A 58 10.83 6.93 5.92
N TRP A 59 11.81 7.53 5.28
CA TRP A 59 11.81 7.80 3.85
C TRP A 59 12.53 6.67 3.11
N LYS A 60 11.83 5.90 2.28
CA LYS A 60 12.44 4.82 1.49
C LYS A 60 12.75 5.25 0.06
N ASN A 61 13.98 5.71 -0.16
CA ASN A 61 14.48 6.04 -1.49
C ASN A 61 14.67 4.82 -2.40
N GLY A 62 15.03 3.66 -1.86
CA GLY A 62 15.40 2.48 -2.67
C GLY A 62 14.26 1.60 -3.19
N ARG A 63 13.00 1.96 -2.96
CA ARG A 63 11.83 1.22 -3.48
C ARG A 63 11.25 1.92 -4.71
N ALA A 64 10.78 1.17 -5.72
CA ALA A 64 10.25 1.74 -6.97
C ALA A 64 8.84 2.31 -6.82
N ASN A 65 8.06 1.81 -5.86
CA ASN A 65 6.85 2.44 -5.39
C ASN A 65 7.23 3.87 -4.97
N SER A 66 6.40 4.88 -5.26
CA SER A 66 6.52 6.20 -4.63
C SER A 66 6.85 6.04 -3.16
N PRO A 67 7.58 6.98 -2.53
CA PRO A 67 8.00 6.79 -1.16
C PRO A 67 6.77 6.57 -0.26
N ASP A 68 6.48 5.31 0.04
CA ASP A 68 5.49 4.95 1.02
C ASP A 68 6.01 5.55 2.32
N VAL A 69 5.20 6.43 2.90
CA VAL A 69 5.49 7.00 4.19
C VAL A 69 5.41 5.89 5.20
N LEU A 70 6.58 5.38 5.59
CA LEU A 70 6.69 4.34 6.58
C LEU A 70 6.61 4.98 7.96
N LEU A 71 5.41 4.96 8.53
CA LEU A 71 5.13 5.39 9.88
C LEU A 71 5.48 4.27 10.85
N LYS A 72 6.60 4.38 11.54
CA LYS A 72 6.94 3.42 12.59
C LYS A 72 6.29 3.88 13.88
N LEU A 73 5.42 3.04 14.42
CA LEU A 73 4.55 3.38 15.53
C LEU A 73 4.81 2.41 16.69
N ARG A 74 4.25 2.71 17.86
CA ARG A 74 4.20 1.76 18.97
C ARG A 74 2.76 1.27 19.10
N GLY A 75 2.57 0.02 19.52
CA GLY A 75 1.25 -0.59 19.69
C GLY A 75 0.57 -1.08 18.42
N THR A 76 -0.50 -1.86 18.65
CA THR A 76 -1.36 -2.42 17.62
C THR A 76 -2.34 -1.37 17.12
N ASN A 77 -1.93 -0.65 16.08
CA ASN A 77 -2.73 0.42 15.48
C ASN A 77 -3.88 -0.10 14.61
N PHE A 78 -3.83 -1.40 14.26
CA PHE A 78 -4.92 -2.09 13.62
C PHE A 78 -6.06 -2.40 14.57
N ASP A 79 -5.87 -2.47 15.88
CA ASP A 79 -6.97 -2.79 16.80
C ASP A 79 -7.40 -1.55 17.59
N TRP A 80 -8.71 -1.38 17.72
CA TRP A 80 -9.30 -0.34 18.54
C TRP A 80 -10.64 -0.80 19.12
N PRO A 81 -11.02 -0.27 20.31
CA PRO A 81 -12.31 -0.55 20.91
C PRO A 81 -13.44 -0.24 19.92
N ASP A 82 -14.43 -1.12 19.88
CA ASP A 82 -15.63 -0.93 19.07
C ASP A 82 -15.39 -0.75 17.57
N LYS A 83 -14.31 -1.35 17.03
CA LYS A 83 -14.16 -1.42 15.58
C LYS A 83 -15.39 -2.05 14.94
N ARG A 84 -15.98 -1.34 13.99
CA ARG A 84 -17.10 -1.80 13.17
C ARG A 84 -16.77 -1.61 11.70
N TRP A 85 -17.15 -2.60 10.90
CA TRP A 85 -16.95 -2.59 9.46
C TRP A 85 -18.24 -2.23 8.73
N ALA A 86 -18.14 -1.32 7.77
CA ALA A 86 -19.18 -1.02 6.82
C ALA A 86 -18.82 -1.61 5.46
N LYS A 87 -19.84 -2.03 4.69
CA LYS A 87 -19.66 -2.38 3.28
C LYS A 87 -20.03 -1.17 2.43
N GLU A 88 -19.11 -0.73 1.60
CA GLU A 88 -19.28 0.38 0.68
C GLU A 88 -19.23 -0.09 -0.78
N ALA A 89 -19.18 0.87 -1.72
CA ALA A 89 -19.18 0.60 -3.14
C ALA A 89 -18.02 -0.34 -3.56
N ASP A 90 -18.21 -1.00 -4.70
CA ASP A 90 -17.20 -1.83 -5.37
C ASP A 90 -16.60 -2.98 -4.55
N GLY A 91 -17.33 -3.43 -3.52
CA GLY A 91 -16.91 -4.51 -2.64
C GLY A 91 -15.91 -4.08 -1.57
N MET A 92 -15.79 -2.77 -1.31
CA MET A 92 -14.98 -2.24 -0.22
C MET A 92 -15.64 -2.54 1.12
N TYR A 93 -14.86 -3.08 2.05
CA TYR A 93 -15.19 -3.19 3.46
C TYR A 93 -14.22 -2.29 4.20
N ILE A 94 -14.74 -1.38 5.01
CA ILE A 94 -13.93 -0.38 5.69
C ILE A 94 -14.37 -0.22 7.14
N ALA A 95 -13.40 -0.19 8.03
CA ALA A 95 -13.59 0.21 9.41
C ALA A 95 -12.88 1.54 9.65
N ARG A 96 -13.62 2.56 10.08
CA ARG A 96 -13.08 3.90 10.38
C ARG A 96 -13.05 4.15 11.87
N HIS A 97 -12.07 4.92 12.32
CA HIS A 97 -11.98 5.40 13.69
C HIS A 97 -11.95 6.94 13.71
N ALA A 98 -12.51 7.54 14.77
CA ALA A 98 -12.65 8.99 14.87
C ALA A 98 -11.32 9.75 14.94
N ASP A 99 -10.22 9.07 15.27
CA ASP A 99 -8.87 9.64 15.27
C ASP A 99 -8.20 9.65 13.89
N GLY A 100 -8.92 9.26 12.84
CA GLY A 100 -8.47 9.31 11.45
C GLY A 100 -7.89 8.00 10.91
N ARG A 101 -7.81 6.93 11.71
CA ARG A 101 -7.42 5.58 11.21
C ARG A 101 -8.54 4.93 10.42
N ALA A 102 -8.17 4.15 9.42
CA ALA A 102 -9.04 3.19 8.77
C ALA A 102 -8.31 1.90 8.40
N GLU A 103 -9.07 0.80 8.34
CA GLU A 103 -8.64 -0.47 7.77
C GLU A 103 -9.58 -0.82 6.62
N VAL A 104 -9.02 -1.29 5.51
CA VAL A 104 -9.76 -1.47 4.26
C VAL A 104 -9.44 -2.84 3.67
N MET A 105 -10.48 -3.54 3.24
CA MET A 105 -10.40 -4.82 2.55
C MET A 105 -11.38 -4.85 1.39
N TYR A 106 -11.01 -5.49 0.28
CA TYR A 106 -11.88 -5.59 -0.89
C TYR A 106 -12.34 -7.03 -1.11
N HIS A 107 -13.65 -7.22 -1.26
CA HIS A 107 -14.23 -8.53 -1.56
C HIS A 107 -15.58 -8.41 -2.30
N ARG A 108 -15.70 -9.06 -3.47
CA ARG A 108 -16.94 -9.01 -4.28
C ARG A 108 -17.76 -10.31 -4.31
N GLY A 109 -17.25 -11.35 -3.68
CA GLY A 109 -17.96 -12.62 -3.56
C GLY A 109 -19.34 -12.51 -2.89
N ALA A 110 -20.26 -13.36 -3.33
CA ALA A 110 -21.59 -13.46 -2.74
C ALA A 110 -21.52 -13.87 -1.26
N ILE A 111 -22.44 -13.35 -0.45
CA ILE A 111 -22.53 -13.68 0.98
C ILE A 111 -23.57 -14.79 1.18
N SER A 112 -23.20 -15.84 1.90
CA SER A 112 -24.11 -16.92 2.31
C SER A 112 -23.78 -17.41 3.73
N ILE A 113 -24.71 -18.13 4.34
CA ILE A 113 -24.44 -18.83 5.60
C ILE A 113 -23.65 -20.10 5.29
N VAL A 114 -22.49 -20.26 5.93
CA VAL A 114 -21.60 -21.41 5.78
C VAL A 114 -21.16 -21.92 7.15
N GLU A 115 -20.67 -23.16 7.17
CA GLU A 115 -20.03 -23.75 8.34
C GLU A 115 -18.51 -23.60 8.25
N LEU A 116 -17.90 -22.91 9.21
CA LEU A 116 -16.45 -22.66 9.29
C LEU A 116 -15.91 -23.04 10.67
N LYS A 117 -14.61 -23.33 10.75
CA LYS A 117 -13.92 -23.44 12.03
C LYS A 117 -13.80 -22.05 12.67
N ASP A 118 -14.07 -21.95 13.98
CA ASP A 118 -13.98 -20.68 14.70
C ASP A 118 -12.51 -20.28 14.97
N GLU A 119 -11.86 -19.77 13.93
CA GLU A 119 -10.44 -19.40 13.95
C GLU A 119 -10.12 -18.24 14.91
N ARG A 120 -11.13 -17.50 15.39
CA ARG A 120 -10.94 -16.44 16.39
C ARG A 120 -10.30 -16.99 17.67
N LEU A 121 -10.60 -18.24 18.01
CA LEU A 121 -10.08 -18.92 19.19
C LEU A 121 -8.58 -19.25 19.09
N LEU A 122 -7.98 -19.22 17.89
CA LEU A 122 -6.54 -19.42 17.71
C LEU A 122 -5.72 -18.35 18.43
N SER A 123 -6.21 -17.10 18.42
CA SER A 123 -5.56 -15.98 19.13
C SER A 123 -5.56 -16.17 20.67
N ALA A 124 -6.52 -16.95 21.19
CA ALA A 124 -6.61 -17.34 22.59
C ALA A 124 -5.81 -18.62 22.92
N GLY A 125 -5.04 -19.17 21.97
CA GLY A 125 -4.18 -20.33 22.17
C GLY A 125 -4.84 -21.68 21.88
N ALA A 126 -6.04 -21.71 21.28
CA ALA A 126 -6.66 -22.96 20.85
C ALA A 126 -5.83 -23.65 19.75
N LYS A 127 -5.85 -24.98 19.71
CA LYS A 127 -5.24 -25.74 18.60
C LYS A 127 -6.21 -25.84 17.43
N PRO A 128 -5.73 -25.91 16.18
CA PRO A 128 -6.57 -26.11 15.00
C PRO A 128 -7.51 -27.33 15.11
N SER A 129 -7.07 -28.40 15.78
CA SER A 129 -7.87 -29.60 16.03
C SER A 129 -9.08 -29.38 16.93
N ASP A 130 -9.02 -28.36 17.79
CA ASP A 130 -9.97 -28.14 18.88
C ASP A 130 -11.01 -27.07 18.50
N LEU A 131 -10.89 -26.49 17.30
CA LEU A 131 -11.81 -25.46 16.83
C LEU A 131 -13.20 -26.04 16.59
N ALA A 132 -14.18 -25.46 17.27
CA ALA A 132 -15.59 -25.70 17.01
C ALA A 132 -15.95 -25.25 15.60
N THR A 133 -16.93 -25.92 14.99
CA THR A 133 -17.55 -25.47 13.75
C THR A 133 -18.72 -24.55 14.07
N VAL A 134 -18.78 -23.38 13.45
CA VAL A 134 -19.81 -22.37 13.65
C VAL A 134 -20.50 -22.03 12.33
N LYS A 135 -21.80 -21.73 12.39
CA LYS A 135 -22.55 -21.18 11.25
C LYS A 135 -22.37 -19.67 11.24
N VAL A 136 -21.86 -19.12 10.14
CA VAL A 136 -21.56 -17.70 10.01
C VAL A 136 -21.85 -17.21 8.59
N ARG A 137 -22.18 -15.92 8.46
CA ARG A 137 -22.21 -15.24 7.16
C ARG A 137 -20.78 -15.16 6.64
N ALA A 138 -20.53 -15.64 5.44
CA ALA A 138 -19.23 -15.51 4.81
C ALA A 138 -19.35 -15.22 3.31
N THR A 139 -18.33 -14.60 2.75
CA THR A 139 -18.21 -14.43 1.30
C THR A 139 -17.82 -15.75 0.61
N THR A 140 -18.02 -15.86 -0.71
CA THR A 140 -17.39 -16.93 -1.50
C THR A 140 -15.86 -16.88 -1.35
N GLN A 141 -15.19 -18.03 -1.34
CA GLN A 141 -13.72 -18.07 -1.24
C GLN A 141 -13.05 -17.39 -2.44
N GLN A 142 -12.02 -16.60 -2.15
CA GLN A 142 -11.05 -16.05 -3.12
C GLN A 142 -9.61 -16.28 -2.61
N ASP A 143 -8.62 -15.92 -3.42
CA ASP A 143 -7.19 -16.15 -3.14
C ASP A 143 -6.49 -14.93 -2.48
N GLY A 144 -7.22 -13.83 -2.26
CA GLY A 144 -6.68 -12.63 -1.64
C GLY A 144 -6.08 -12.92 -0.25
N PHE A 145 -4.97 -12.26 0.08
CA PHE A 145 -4.14 -12.57 1.25
C PHE A 145 -3.85 -14.07 1.43
N ALA A 146 -3.58 -14.78 0.34
CA ALA A 146 -3.36 -16.23 0.32
C ALA A 146 -4.55 -17.05 0.85
N GLY A 147 -5.78 -16.57 0.59
CA GLY A 147 -7.03 -17.24 0.94
C GLY A 147 -7.43 -17.16 2.41
N ARG A 148 -6.74 -16.34 3.22
CA ARG A 148 -6.99 -16.17 4.66
C ARG A 148 -8.39 -15.66 4.96
N HIS A 149 -8.93 -16.05 6.12
CA HIS A 149 -10.23 -15.61 6.59
C HIS A 149 -10.08 -14.44 7.55
N TYR A 150 -10.90 -13.40 7.35
CA TYR A 150 -10.95 -12.22 8.21
C TYR A 150 -12.33 -12.13 8.85
N TRP A 151 -12.36 -12.18 10.17
CA TRP A 151 -13.58 -12.13 10.97
C TRP A 151 -13.90 -10.68 11.33
N LEU A 152 -14.99 -10.17 10.78
CA LEU A 152 -15.42 -8.79 10.94
C LEU A 152 -16.63 -8.74 11.86
N THR A 153 -16.67 -7.72 12.73
CA THR A 153 -17.92 -7.26 13.35
C THR A 153 -18.45 -6.11 12.50
N MET A 154 -19.57 -6.32 11.83
CA MET A 154 -20.19 -5.31 10.96
C MET A 154 -20.86 -4.20 11.78
N GLU A 155 -21.24 -3.09 11.15
CA GLU A 155 -21.91 -1.95 11.79
C GLU A 155 -23.22 -2.30 12.51
N ASP A 156 -23.94 -3.31 12.01
CA ASP A 156 -25.15 -3.87 12.63
C ASP A 156 -24.84 -4.81 13.83
N GLY A 157 -23.56 -5.03 14.13
CA GLY A 157 -23.08 -5.93 15.18
C GLY A 157 -22.96 -7.40 14.74
N GLU A 158 -23.43 -7.74 13.55
CA GLU A 158 -23.41 -9.12 13.06
C GLU A 158 -22.00 -9.53 12.60
N PRO A 159 -21.60 -10.80 12.81
CA PRO A 159 -20.35 -11.31 12.30
C PRO A 159 -20.42 -11.56 10.78
N LEU A 160 -19.35 -11.18 10.08
CA LEU A 160 -19.12 -11.53 8.68
C LEU A 160 -17.69 -12.05 8.52
N VAL A 161 -17.51 -13.13 7.76
CA VAL A 161 -16.19 -13.64 7.39
C VAL A 161 -15.87 -13.30 5.94
N LEU A 162 -14.85 -12.47 5.71
CA LEU A 162 -14.28 -12.29 4.38
C LEU A 162 -13.30 -13.43 4.10
N ARG A 163 -13.56 -14.23 3.07
CA ARG A 163 -12.77 -15.41 2.71
C ARG A 163 -11.82 -15.12 1.56
N GLY A 164 -10.60 -14.72 1.90
CA GLY A 164 -9.57 -14.29 0.97
C GLY A 164 -9.81 -12.89 0.40
N PRO A 165 -10.03 -11.85 1.23
CA PRO A 165 -10.15 -10.49 0.72
C PRO A 165 -8.84 -10.01 0.11
N TRP A 166 -8.93 -9.00 -0.74
CA TRP A 166 -7.78 -8.38 -1.39
C TRP A 166 -7.39 -7.09 -0.68
N HIS A 167 -6.09 -6.82 -0.70
CA HIS A 167 -5.58 -5.45 -0.57
C HIS A 167 -5.99 -4.66 -1.83
N GLY A 168 -6.24 -3.37 -1.68
CA GLY A 168 -6.59 -2.48 -2.78
C GLY A 168 -6.11 -1.07 -2.47
N GLY A 169 -6.44 -0.12 -3.35
CA GLY A 169 -6.03 1.28 -3.20
C GLY A 169 -6.64 1.97 -1.98
N ALA A 170 -6.10 3.15 -1.65
CA ALA A 170 -6.64 3.97 -0.59
C ALA A 170 -8.05 4.50 -0.93
N PRO A 171 -9.01 4.46 0.02
CA PRO A 171 -10.29 5.12 -0.14
C PRO A 171 -10.11 6.64 -0.28
N ASP A 172 -11.10 7.29 -0.91
CA ASP A 172 -11.12 8.75 -1.05
C ASP A 172 -10.90 9.46 0.30
N GLY A 173 -9.95 10.40 0.32
CA GLY A 173 -9.58 11.16 1.51
C GLY A 173 -8.69 10.42 2.51
N TYR A 174 -8.17 9.24 2.13
CA TYR A 174 -7.21 8.47 2.92
C TYR A 174 -5.89 8.26 2.16
N VAL A 175 -4.83 8.05 2.93
CA VAL A 175 -3.49 7.69 2.46
C VAL A 175 -3.12 6.36 3.10
N GLU A 176 -2.65 5.39 2.31
CA GLU A 176 -2.06 4.19 2.87
C GLU A 176 -0.73 4.52 3.53
N VAL A 177 -0.53 4.03 4.74
CA VAL A 177 0.74 4.15 5.45
C VAL A 177 1.24 2.77 5.83
N LEU A 178 2.53 2.56 5.61
CA LEU A 178 3.19 1.39 6.14
C LEU A 178 3.39 1.59 7.63
N THR A 179 3.04 0.59 8.44
CA THR A 179 3.21 0.67 9.89
C THR A 179 4.13 -0.40 10.42
N VAL A 180 4.95 -0.06 11.41
CA VAL A 180 5.64 -1.08 12.20
C VAL A 180 4.96 -1.12 13.56
N ASP A 181 4.26 -2.20 13.87
CA ASP A 181 3.78 -2.45 15.24
C ASP A 181 4.85 -3.23 16.02
N MET A 182 5.48 -2.53 16.95
CA MET A 182 6.55 -3.05 17.80
C MET A 182 6.09 -4.06 18.85
N ASP A 183 4.79 -4.13 19.13
CA ASP A 183 4.22 -4.94 20.20
C ASP A 183 3.65 -6.28 19.69
N THR A 184 3.66 -6.52 18.37
CA THR A 184 3.33 -7.84 17.82
C THR A 184 4.34 -8.91 18.24
N ALA A 185 3.85 -10.12 18.54
CA ALA A 185 4.69 -11.29 18.79
C ALA A 185 5.66 -11.56 17.63
N TRP A 186 5.24 -11.28 16.39
CA TRP A 186 6.09 -11.39 15.20
C TRP A 186 7.33 -10.47 15.28
N ASN A 187 7.17 -9.20 15.68
CA ASN A 187 8.31 -8.29 15.82
C ASN A 187 9.19 -8.55 17.04
N ARG A 188 8.65 -9.19 18.09
CA ARG A 188 9.40 -9.55 19.30
C ARG A 188 10.25 -10.80 19.11
N ASP A 189 9.69 -11.83 18.47
CA ASP A 189 10.22 -13.18 18.55
C ASP A 189 11.03 -13.59 17.30
N TYR A 190 10.92 -12.85 16.18
CA TYR A 190 11.64 -13.19 14.96
C TYR A 190 13.14 -12.87 15.05
N ARG A 191 13.98 -13.89 14.86
CA ARG A 191 15.46 -13.84 15.01
C ARG A 191 16.12 -12.73 14.18
N TRP A 192 15.56 -12.38 13.03
CA TRP A 192 16.10 -11.34 12.14
C TRP A 192 15.97 -9.91 12.70
N TYR A 193 15.02 -9.68 13.61
CA TYR A 193 14.79 -8.38 14.25
C TYR A 193 15.54 -8.19 15.57
N ARG A 194 16.11 -9.27 16.13
CA ARG A 194 16.91 -9.20 17.36
C ARG A 194 18.20 -8.41 17.08
N GLY A 195 18.38 -7.29 17.78
CA GLY A 195 19.58 -6.44 17.70
C GLY A 195 19.50 -5.26 16.73
N ARG A 196 18.46 -5.15 15.90
CA ARG A 196 18.24 -3.94 15.07
C ARG A 196 17.50 -2.86 15.88
N PRO A 197 17.85 -1.57 15.72
CA PRO A 197 17.02 -0.48 16.21
C PRO A 197 15.56 -0.68 15.78
N TRP A 198 14.61 -0.34 16.64
CA TRP A 198 13.18 -0.58 16.40
C TRP A 198 12.71 0.05 15.07
N PHE A 199 13.22 1.23 14.76
CA PHE A 199 12.97 1.93 13.50
C PHE A 199 13.70 1.32 12.29
N LYS A 200 14.32 0.14 12.38
CA LYS A 200 14.89 -0.60 11.24
C LYS A 200 14.23 -1.97 11.03
N ARG A 201 13.10 -2.22 11.69
CA ARG A 201 12.32 -3.47 11.59
C ARG A 201 11.31 -3.41 10.43
N GLY A 202 10.79 -4.58 10.05
CA GLY A 202 9.88 -4.74 8.92
C GLY A 202 8.48 -4.21 9.22
N ALA A 203 7.80 -3.76 8.17
CA ALA A 203 6.51 -3.11 8.23
C ALA A 203 5.36 -4.07 7.90
N CYS A 204 4.18 -3.70 8.38
CA CYS A 204 2.86 -4.20 8.05
C CYS A 204 2.16 -3.18 7.14
N PHE A 205 1.38 -3.70 6.19
CA PHE A 205 0.60 -2.94 5.21
C PHE A 205 -0.87 -2.86 5.64
N GLY A 206 -1.65 -1.97 5.02
CA GLY A 206 -3.11 -1.95 5.16
C GLY A 206 -3.68 -1.01 6.23
N LEU A 207 -2.86 -0.18 6.89
CA LEU A 207 -3.38 0.94 7.69
C LEU A 207 -3.55 2.15 6.79
N TYR A 208 -4.72 2.74 6.83
CA TYR A 208 -5.03 3.98 6.15
C TYR A 208 -5.22 5.09 7.17
N ILE A 209 -4.81 6.30 6.83
CA ILE A 209 -5.09 7.49 7.63
C ILE A 209 -5.68 8.58 6.77
N THR A 210 -6.55 9.42 7.34
CA THR A 210 -7.09 10.58 6.62
C THR A 210 -5.96 11.47 6.08
N GLU A 211 -6.15 12.08 4.91
CA GLU A 211 -5.21 13.05 4.32
C GLU A 211 -4.83 14.16 5.31
N ASP A 212 -5.79 14.70 6.06
CA ASP A 212 -5.53 15.72 7.09
C ASP A 212 -4.54 15.23 8.16
N LEU A 213 -4.78 14.03 8.72
CA LEU A 213 -3.87 13.45 9.70
C LEU A 213 -2.48 13.21 9.09
N PHE A 214 -2.41 12.71 7.85
CA PHE A 214 -1.16 12.52 7.14
C PHE A 214 -0.36 13.83 7.04
N LEU A 215 -0.99 14.91 6.57
CA LEU A 215 -0.35 16.23 6.44
C LEU A 215 0.13 16.76 7.79
N ARG A 216 -0.65 16.59 8.86
CA ARG A 216 -0.25 16.97 10.22
C ARG A 216 0.96 16.17 10.72
N ILE A 217 1.02 14.87 10.41
CA ILE A 217 2.15 13.99 10.78
C ILE A 217 3.41 14.44 10.04
N VAL A 218 3.32 14.68 8.74
CA VAL A 218 4.46 15.13 7.92
C VAL A 218 4.95 16.49 8.40
N ALA A 219 4.05 17.46 8.62
CA ALA A 219 4.39 18.76 9.15
C ALA A 219 5.10 18.70 10.52
N HIS A 220 4.78 17.69 11.34
CA HIS A 220 5.39 17.53 12.66
C HIS A 220 6.76 16.83 12.61
N TYR A 221 6.86 15.70 11.91
CA TYR A 221 8.05 14.83 11.97
C TYR A 221 9.00 14.98 10.77
N ALA A 222 8.50 15.54 9.66
CA ALA A 222 9.21 15.65 8.39
C ALA A 222 8.93 16.99 7.70
N ALA A 223 8.95 18.11 8.43
CA ALA A 223 8.60 19.45 7.93
C ALA A 223 9.44 19.94 6.72
N HIS A 224 10.56 19.28 6.44
CA HIS A 224 11.43 19.55 5.29
C HIS A 224 10.97 18.84 4.01
N ALA A 225 10.12 17.82 4.13
CA ALA A 225 9.54 17.12 3.00
C ALA A 225 8.48 17.99 2.31
N ARG A 226 8.31 17.77 1.00
CA ARG A 226 7.19 18.32 0.24
C ARG A 226 6.13 17.25 0.04
N VAL A 227 4.89 17.68 -0.09
CA VAL A 227 3.75 16.80 -0.38
C VAL A 227 3.17 17.23 -1.71
N ALA A 228 2.82 16.28 -2.56
CA ALA A 228 2.08 16.53 -3.77
C ALA A 228 0.83 15.66 -3.81
N ARG A 229 -0.26 16.18 -4.37
CA ARG A 229 -1.37 15.36 -4.83
C ARG A 229 -1.08 14.90 -6.25
N VAL A 230 -0.86 13.61 -6.41
CA VAL A 230 -0.52 12.98 -7.69
C VAL A 230 -1.76 12.29 -8.24
N THR A 231 -2.10 12.57 -9.50
CA THR A 231 -3.24 11.95 -10.17
C THR A 231 -2.78 10.73 -10.95
N HIS A 232 -3.10 9.54 -10.44
CA HIS A 232 -2.84 8.27 -11.11
C HIS A 232 -4.04 7.86 -11.96
N SER A 233 -3.85 6.84 -12.81
CA SER A 233 -4.91 6.18 -13.57
C SER A 233 -6.03 5.61 -12.68
N TYR A 234 -5.71 5.31 -11.41
CA TYR A 234 -6.61 4.71 -10.43
C TYR A 234 -7.09 5.68 -9.34
N GLY A 235 -6.76 6.97 -9.43
CA GLY A 235 -7.22 7.99 -8.51
C GLY A 235 -6.12 8.95 -8.06
N PRO A 236 -6.49 10.09 -7.44
CA PRO A 236 -5.54 11.00 -6.82
C PRO A 236 -5.06 10.44 -5.47
N ARG A 237 -3.80 10.69 -5.11
CA ARG A 237 -3.26 10.38 -3.77
C ARG A 237 -2.19 11.38 -3.34
N LEU A 238 -1.89 11.43 -2.05
CA LEU A 238 -0.80 12.24 -1.51
C LEU A 238 0.52 11.47 -1.50
N ASP A 239 1.53 12.04 -2.14
CA ASP A 239 2.90 11.52 -2.17
C ASP A 239 3.87 12.49 -1.54
N LEU A 240 4.87 11.97 -0.80
CA LEU A 240 6.02 12.78 -0.42
C LEU A 240 7.00 12.91 -1.58
N HIS A 241 7.58 14.10 -1.72
CA HIS A 241 8.73 14.30 -2.61
C HIS A 241 9.77 15.23 -2.02
N ARG A 242 11.00 15.10 -2.50
CA ARG A 242 12.09 15.94 -2.03
C ARG A 242 12.03 17.30 -2.71
N ALA A 243 12.38 18.33 -1.95
CA ALA A 243 12.46 19.69 -2.48
C ALA A 243 13.50 19.77 -3.61
N GLU A 244 14.64 19.08 -3.50
CA GLU A 244 15.68 19.08 -4.54
C GLU A 244 15.26 18.42 -5.84
N TRP A 245 14.23 17.56 -5.82
CA TRP A 245 13.72 16.94 -7.04
C TRP A 245 12.77 17.84 -7.81
N GLY A 246 12.15 18.82 -7.13
CA GLY A 246 11.16 19.71 -7.73
C GLY A 246 9.86 19.02 -8.20
N MET A 247 9.72 17.71 -8.02
CA MET A 247 8.55 16.93 -8.45
C MET A 247 8.46 15.56 -7.74
N PRO A 248 7.30 14.89 -7.78
CA PRO A 248 7.09 13.55 -7.24
C PRO A 248 7.99 12.48 -7.86
N LYS A 249 8.40 11.52 -7.03
CA LYS A 249 9.30 10.43 -7.43
C LYS A 249 8.73 9.57 -8.56
N GLU A 250 7.44 9.27 -8.51
CA GLU A 250 6.82 8.51 -9.60
C GLU A 250 6.75 9.29 -10.91
N PHE A 251 6.65 10.63 -10.86
CA PHE A 251 6.69 11.43 -12.09
C PHE A 251 8.07 11.36 -12.73
N ILE A 252 9.11 11.45 -11.89
CA ILE A 252 10.50 11.18 -12.27
C ILE A 252 10.57 9.78 -12.91
N TYR A 253 10.03 8.75 -12.26
CA TYR A 253 10.01 7.37 -12.80
C TYR A 253 9.40 7.28 -14.21
N GLU A 254 8.24 7.88 -14.44
CA GLU A 254 7.61 7.86 -15.76
C GLU A 254 8.44 8.58 -16.83
N LEU A 255 9.09 9.70 -16.48
CA LEU A 255 9.97 10.40 -17.41
C LEU A 255 11.15 9.52 -17.85
N GLU A 256 11.87 8.93 -16.91
CA GLU A 256 13.08 8.14 -17.20
C GLU A 256 12.74 6.76 -17.79
N ARG A 257 11.63 6.15 -17.40
CA ARG A 257 11.08 4.96 -18.08
C ARG A 257 10.75 5.29 -19.54
N GLY A 258 10.10 6.43 -19.79
CA GLY A 258 9.81 6.90 -21.14
C GLY A 258 11.07 7.07 -21.99
N ARG A 259 12.14 7.65 -21.42
CA ARG A 259 13.46 7.75 -22.09
C ARG A 259 14.02 6.38 -22.44
N ALA A 260 14.02 5.46 -21.49
CA ALA A 260 14.53 4.10 -21.71
C ALA A 260 13.75 3.38 -22.83
N VAL A 261 12.41 3.49 -22.86
CA VAL A 261 11.57 2.93 -23.93
C VAL A 261 11.91 3.54 -25.29
N ARG A 262 12.16 4.85 -25.35
CA ARG A 262 12.59 5.56 -26.58
C ARG A 262 14.08 5.38 -26.91
N LYS A 263 14.83 4.63 -26.10
CA LYS A 263 16.28 4.42 -26.23
C LYS A 263 17.09 5.71 -26.17
N GLU A 264 16.62 6.66 -25.36
CA GLU A 264 17.27 7.95 -25.14
C GLU A 264 18.24 7.89 -23.95
N PRO A 265 19.28 8.75 -23.93
CA PRO A 265 20.12 8.92 -22.74
C PRO A 265 19.30 9.35 -21.53
N ALA A 266 19.68 8.87 -20.34
CA ALA A 266 19.01 9.20 -19.08
C ALA A 266 19.23 10.67 -18.67
N GLY A 267 18.24 11.23 -17.97
CA GLY A 267 18.27 12.60 -17.46
C GLY A 267 18.93 12.76 -16.09
N GLU A 268 18.85 13.97 -15.54
CA GLU A 268 19.48 14.35 -14.27
C GLU A 268 19.02 13.51 -13.06
N PHE A 269 17.82 12.93 -13.12
CA PHE A 269 17.25 12.15 -12.03
C PHE A 269 17.55 10.64 -12.11
N TRP A 270 18.42 10.20 -13.00
CA TRP A 270 18.75 8.77 -13.18
C TRP A 270 19.20 8.07 -11.89
N ARG A 271 19.75 8.81 -10.91
CA ARG A 271 20.22 8.26 -9.63
C ARG A 271 19.11 8.16 -8.57
N VAL A 272 17.96 8.81 -8.76
CA VAL A 272 16.79 8.67 -7.86
C VAL A 272 16.33 7.20 -7.75
N TYR A 273 16.72 6.37 -8.72
CA TYR A 273 16.43 4.93 -8.78
C TYR A 273 17.58 4.03 -8.30
N TRP A 274 18.71 4.62 -7.89
CA TRP A 274 19.96 3.93 -7.55
C TRP A 274 20.34 4.17 -6.09
N ASP A 275 19.51 3.67 -5.17
CA ASP A 275 19.84 3.62 -3.76
C ASP A 275 20.75 2.40 -3.53
N ASN A 276 22.04 2.65 -3.28
CA ASN A 276 23.06 1.63 -3.03
C ASN A 276 22.83 0.84 -1.71
N HIS A 277 21.86 1.18 -0.86
CA HIS A 277 21.83 0.76 0.55
C HIS A 277 20.53 0.14 1.06
N GLU A 278 19.39 0.22 0.37
CA GLU A 278 18.15 -0.35 0.92
C GLU A 278 17.22 -0.98 -0.13
N GLY A 279 17.25 -2.32 -0.17
CA GLY A 279 16.17 -3.13 -0.75
C GLY A 279 16.17 -3.22 -2.28
N TYR A 280 15.44 -4.20 -2.77
CA TYR A 280 15.32 -4.55 -4.17
C TYR A 280 14.18 -3.76 -4.82
N CYS A 281 14.41 -3.18 -6.00
CA CYS A 281 13.34 -2.98 -6.97
C CYS A 281 13.80 -3.46 -8.35
N GLY A 282 13.16 -4.54 -8.81
CA GLY A 282 13.60 -5.41 -9.90
C GLY A 282 13.55 -4.83 -11.31
N SER A 283 13.66 -3.52 -11.51
CA SER A 283 13.46 -2.94 -12.85
C SER A 283 14.48 -1.90 -13.33
N LEU A 284 15.39 -1.36 -12.51
CA LEU A 284 16.28 -0.28 -12.98
C LEU A 284 17.77 -0.52 -12.74
N ARG A 285 18.49 -0.60 -13.85
CA ARG A 285 19.94 -0.82 -14.00
C ARG A 285 20.61 0.52 -14.37
N ILE A 286 21.94 0.59 -14.31
CA ILE A 286 22.69 1.71 -14.92
C ILE A 286 22.17 1.93 -16.35
N PRO A 287 21.80 3.17 -16.75
CA PRO A 287 21.21 3.45 -18.05
C PRO A 287 21.99 2.86 -19.23
N THR A 288 21.32 2.06 -20.06
CA THR A 288 21.94 1.36 -21.21
C THR A 288 22.31 2.30 -22.36
N TYR A 289 21.59 3.41 -22.50
CA TYR A 289 21.71 4.34 -23.65
C TYR A 289 22.53 5.60 -23.31
N GLY A 290 23.36 5.52 -22.27
CA GLY A 290 24.20 6.62 -21.82
C GLY A 290 23.43 7.68 -21.03
N PHE A 291 24.10 8.81 -20.80
CA PHE A 291 23.61 9.92 -20.00
C PHE A 291 23.55 11.18 -20.84
N ARG A 292 22.57 12.04 -20.57
CA ARG A 292 22.53 13.36 -21.17
C ARG A 292 23.71 14.22 -20.66
N PRO A 293 24.15 15.23 -21.41
CA PRO A 293 25.31 16.06 -21.06
C PRO A 293 25.20 16.76 -19.70
N GLU A 294 23.99 17.11 -19.27
CA GLU A 294 23.70 17.73 -17.98
C GLU A 294 23.90 16.80 -16.77
N VAL A 295 24.01 15.49 -16.99
CA VAL A 295 24.21 14.51 -15.92
C VAL A 295 25.66 14.49 -15.50
N THR A 296 25.96 15.06 -14.33
CA THR A 296 27.33 15.14 -13.81
C THR A 296 27.67 14.05 -12.80
N ASP A 297 26.68 13.40 -12.21
CA ASP A 297 26.83 12.48 -11.08
C ASP A 297 27.01 11.01 -11.51
N LEU A 298 27.79 10.76 -12.56
CA LEU A 298 27.93 9.47 -13.25
C LEU A 298 28.20 8.24 -12.34
N PRO A 299 27.84 7.00 -12.78
CA PRO A 299 28.09 5.79 -12.02
C PRO A 299 29.57 5.59 -11.68
N THR A 300 29.83 5.12 -10.47
CA THR A 300 31.16 4.75 -9.98
C THR A 300 31.47 3.28 -10.27
N ALA A 301 32.73 2.86 -10.12
CA ALA A 301 33.12 1.45 -10.24
C ALA A 301 32.36 0.55 -9.25
N ALA A 302 32.08 1.04 -8.03
CA ALA A 302 31.29 0.33 -7.03
C ALA A 302 29.83 0.17 -7.46
N ASP A 303 29.25 1.18 -8.13
CA ASP A 303 27.90 1.10 -8.69
C ASP A 303 27.82 -0.01 -9.75
N HIS A 304 28.80 -0.08 -10.66
CA HIS A 304 28.88 -1.15 -11.65
C HIS A 304 29.04 -2.54 -11.01
N GLU A 305 29.85 -2.66 -9.96
CA GLU A 305 30.03 -3.93 -9.26
C GLU A 305 28.74 -4.38 -8.56
N LEU A 306 28.02 -3.46 -7.91
CA LEU A 306 26.75 -3.78 -7.26
C LEU A 306 25.69 -4.22 -8.28
N ALA A 307 25.63 -3.54 -9.44
CA ALA A 307 24.73 -3.88 -10.54
C ALA A 307 24.91 -5.34 -11.00
N ASN A 308 26.16 -5.82 -11.02
CA ASN A 308 26.51 -7.15 -11.49
C ASN A 308 26.35 -8.26 -10.44
N ARG A 309 26.33 -7.91 -9.14
CA ARG A 309 26.25 -8.88 -8.02
C ARG A 309 24.84 -9.37 -7.71
N ARG A 310 23.78 -8.72 -8.18
CA ARG A 310 22.39 -9.11 -7.92
C ARG A 310 21.77 -9.73 -9.18
N PRO A 311 21.92 -11.05 -9.39
CA PRO A 311 21.21 -11.74 -10.45
C PRO A 311 19.75 -11.90 -10.03
N TRP A 312 18.88 -11.14 -10.70
CA TRP A 312 17.41 -11.28 -10.75
C TRP A 312 16.65 -10.93 -9.47
#